data_AF-A0A167PDR1-F1
#
_entry.id   AF-A0A167PDR1-F1
#
_cell.length_a   1.000
_cell.length_b   1.000
_cell.length_c   1.000
_cell.angle_alpha   90.00
_cell.angle_beta   90.00
_cell.angle_gamma   90.00
#
_symmetry.space_group_name_H-M   'P 1'
#
loop_
_entity.id
_entity.type
_entity.pdbx_description
1 polymer ?
#
loop_
_entity_poly.entity_id
_entity_poly.type
_entity_poly.pdbx_seq_one_letter_code
_entity_poly.pdbx_strand_id
1 'polypeptide(L)' 'MIKTTIVALATLIATAAPSHAEANDIINVYCFKNGKLLWEDVFYDYRAAQRASDICRRIGGTPDML' A
#
# COMPACT_ATOMS: atom_id res chain seq x y z
N MET A 1 -9.16 -12.47 -45.20
CA MET A 1 -10.12 -12.18 -44.12
C MET A 1 -9.56 -12.39 -42.70
N ILE A 2 -8.25 -12.64 -42.52
CA ILE A 2 -7.57 -12.74 -41.21
C ILE A 2 -7.17 -11.38 -40.61
N LYS A 3 -6.99 -10.37 -41.46
CA LYS A 3 -6.39 -9.08 -41.07
C LYS A 3 -7.34 -8.21 -40.22
N THR A 4 -8.65 -8.35 -40.41
CA THR A 4 -9.68 -7.55 -39.71
C THR A 4 -9.99 -8.05 -38.31
N THR A 5 -9.89 -9.36 -38.07
CA THR A 5 -10.10 -9.98 -36.75
C THR A 5 -8.98 -9.65 -35.77
N ILE A 6 -7.73 -9.52 -36.23
CA ILE A 6 -6.59 -9.15 -35.39
C ILE A 6 -6.74 -7.72 -34.84
N VAL A 7 -7.26 -6.79 -35.65
CA VAL A 7 -7.45 -5.39 -35.25
C VAL A 7 -8.54 -5.26 -34.17
N ALA A 8 -9.65 -6.00 -34.31
CA ALA A 8 -10.74 -5.98 -33.34
C ALA A 8 -10.32 -6.52 -31.96
N LEU A 9 -9.45 -7.54 -31.93
CA LEU A 9 -8.97 -8.12 -30.68
C LEU A 9 -8.01 -7.18 -29.93
N ALA A 10 -7.19 -6.41 -30.66
CA ALA A 10 -6.26 -5.46 -30.06
C ALA A 10 -6.98 -4.27 -29.39
N THR A 11 -8.10 -3.80 -29.98
CA THR A 11 -8.89 -2.69 -29.40
C THR A 11 -9.59 -3.07 -28.09
N LEU A 12 -10.03 -4.32 -27.94
CA LEU A 12 -10.70 -4.79 -26.71
C LEU A 12 -9.73 -4.87 -25.52
N ILE A 13 -8.47 -5.22 -25.77
CA ILE A 13 -7.44 -5.35 -24.72
C ILE A 13 -7.03 -3.97 -24.20
N ALA A 14 -6.94 -2.97 -25.07
CA ALA A 14 -6.57 -1.60 -24.69
C ALA A 14 -7.60 -0.90 -23.80
N THR A 15 -8.89 -1.22 -23.95
CA THR A 15 -9.97 -0.64 -23.11
C THR A 15 -10.18 -1.37 -21.78
N ALA A 16 -9.67 -2.59 -21.64
CA ALA A 16 -9.83 -3.39 -20.42
C ALA A 16 -8.70 -3.16 -19.41
N ALA A 17 -7.60 -2.55 -19.83
CA ALA A 17 -6.54 -2.18 -18.90
C ALA A 17 -7.01 -1.01 -18.02
N PRO A 18 -7.00 -1.14 -16.68
CA PRO A 18 -7.29 -0.02 -15.81
C PRO A 18 -6.29 1.11 -16.12
N SER A 19 -6.80 2.31 -16.43
CA SER A 19 -6.00 3.45 -16.87
C SER A 19 -5.09 4.02 -15.78
N HIS A 20 -5.27 3.58 -14.53
CA HIS A 20 -4.52 4.07 -13.38
C HIS A 20 -4.17 2.90 -12.45
N ALA A 21 -2.87 2.60 -12.37
CA ALA A 21 -2.31 1.99 -11.18
C ALA A 21 -2.02 3.14 -10.20
N GLU A 22 -2.87 3.35 -9.21
CA GLU A 22 -2.55 4.24 -8.10
C GLU A 22 -1.50 3.54 -7.22
N ALA A 23 -0.24 3.91 -7.41
CA ALA A 23 0.79 3.66 -6.41
C ALA A 23 0.52 4.61 -5.25
N ASN A 24 -0.35 4.20 -4.33
CA ASN A 24 -0.51 4.92 -3.06
C ASN A 24 0.78 4.72 -2.25
N ASP A 25 1.32 5.79 -1.69
CA ASP A 25 2.46 5.69 -0.77
C ASP A 25 2.01 4.90 0.46
N ILE A 26 2.51 3.67 0.58
CA ILE A 26 2.24 2.78 1.69
C ILE A 26 3.23 3.12 2.80
N ILE A 27 2.71 3.37 4.01
CA ILE A 27 3.50 3.61 5.22
C ILE A 27 3.27 2.44 6.17
N ASN A 28 4.32 1.69 6.46
CA ASN A 28 4.29 0.61 7.44
C ASN A 28 4.70 1.16 8.81
N VAL A 29 3.92 0.86 9.84
CA VAL A 29 4.29 1.16 11.23
C VAL A 29 4.51 -0.14 11.97
N TYR A 30 5.72 -0.35 12.47
CA TYR A 30 6.08 -1.47 13.33
C TYR A 30 6.22 -0.96 14.77
N CYS A 31 5.60 -1.64 15.73
CA CYS A 31 5.78 -1.34 17.15
C CYS A 31 6.56 -2.44 17.85
N PHE A 32 7.74 -2.11 18.38
CA PHE A 32 8.56 -3.02 19.16
C PHE A 32 8.42 -2.73 20.65
N LYS A 33 8.41 -3.77 21.49
CA LYS A 33 8.52 -3.65 22.96
C LYS A 33 9.49 -4.67 23.48
N ASN A 34 10.48 -4.22 24.26
CA ASN A 34 11.57 -5.06 24.76
C ASN A 34 12.30 -5.84 23.64
N GLY A 35 12.49 -5.19 22.48
CA GLY A 35 13.15 -5.80 21.31
C GLY A 35 12.32 -6.82 20.53
N LYS A 36 11.03 -7.00 20.86
CA LYS A 36 10.11 -7.90 20.14
C LYS A 36 9.03 -7.12 19.41
N LEU A 37 8.66 -7.57 18.22
CA LEU A 37 7.51 -7.02 17.49
C LEU A 37 6.24 -7.28 18.31
N LEU A 38 5.52 -6.22 18.64
CA LEU A 38 4.25 -6.29 19.35
C LEU A 38 3.07 -6.31 18.37
N TRP A 39 3.12 -5.41 17.38
CA TRP A 39 2.13 -5.32 16.30
C TRP A 39 2.72 -4.52 15.12
N GLU A 40 2.10 -4.69 13.95
CA GLU A 40 2.37 -3.94 12.73
C GLU A 40 1.05 -3.53 12.07
N ASP A 41 1.03 -2.41 11.36
CA ASP A 41 -0.14 -1.96 10.59
C ASP A 41 0.30 -1.11 9.38
N VAL A 42 -0.58 -1.03 8.39
CA VAL A 42 -0.32 -0.41 7.08
C VAL A 42 -1.25 0.78 6.90
N PHE A 43 -0.67 1.94 6.58
CA PHE A 43 -1.40 3.19 6.41
C PHE A 43 -1.16 3.79 5.03
N TYR A 44 -2.19 4.45 4.53
CA TYR A 44 -2.13 5.28 3.31
C TYR A 44 -2.18 6.79 3.64
N ASP A 45 -2.27 7.13 4.93
CA ASP A 45 -2.32 8.50 5.45
C ASP A 45 -1.25 8.70 6.52
N TYR A 46 -0.38 9.68 6.33
CA TYR A 46 0.72 9.98 7.24
C TYR A 46 0.23 10.34 8.65
N ARG A 47 -0.93 11.01 8.78
CA ARG A 47 -1.46 11.36 10.11
C ARG A 47 -1.93 10.12 10.88
N ALA A 48 -2.51 9.14 10.19
CA ALA A 48 -2.87 7.85 10.77
C ALA A 48 -1.63 7.06 11.21
N ALA A 49 -0.60 6.97 10.35
CA ALA A 49 0.67 6.34 10.69
C ALA A 49 1.35 6.99 11.91
N GLN A 50 1.35 8.32 11.97
CA GLN A 50 1.89 9.07 13.10
C GLN A 50 1.13 8.78 14.40
N ARG A 51 -0.21 8.72 14.36
CA ARG A 51 -1.02 8.35 15.54
C ARG A 51 -0.70 6.94 16.02
N ALA A 52 -0.53 5.98 15.12
CA ALA A 52 -0.13 4.62 15.48
C ALA A 52 1.26 4.61 16.15
N SER A 53 2.21 5.37 15.60
CA SER A 53 3.54 5.54 16.20
C SER A 53 3.48 6.13 17.62
N ASP A 54 2.61 7.10 17.86
CA ASP A 54 2.41 7.69 19.19
C ASP A 54 1.76 6.71 20.17
N ILE A 55 0.82 5.88 19.71
CA ILE A 55 0.26 4.79 20.52
C ILE A 55 1.37 3.82 20.94
N CYS A 56 2.26 3.45 20.01
CA CYS A 56 3.41 2.60 20.33
C CYS A 56 4.28 3.21 21.45
N ARG A 57 4.59 4.51 21.38
CA ARG A 57 5.35 5.20 22.45
C ARG A 57 4.61 5.20 23.78
N ARG A 58 3.28 5.44 23.78
CA ARG A 58 2.46 5.48 25.01
C ARG A 58 2.45 4.16 25.77
N ILE A 59 2.54 3.03 25.08
CA ILE A 59 2.59 1.70 25.70
C ILE A 59 4.03 1.27 26.07
N GLY A 60 5.01 2.18 25.97
CA GLY A 60 6.42 1.92 26.26
C GLY A 60 7.16 1.16 25.14
N GLY A 61 6.64 1.22 23.92
CA GLY A 61 7.27 0.65 22.74
C GLY A 61 8.15 1.64 21.96
N THR A 62 8.84 1.12 20.95
CA THR A 62 9.66 1.85 19.98
C THR A 62 9.01 1.71 18.61
N PRO A 63 8.47 2.79 18.02
CA PRO A 63 7.92 2.74 16.67
C PRO A 63 9.02 2.81 15.61
N ASP A 64 8.81 2.11 14.51
CA ASP A 64 9.58 2.21 13.27
C ASP A 64 8.61 2.46 12.10
N MET A 65 8.90 3.45 11.26
CA MET A 65 8.05 3.85 10.14
C MET A 65 8.84 3.73 8.83
N LEU A 66 8.35 2.87 7.93
CA LEU A 66 8.97 2.55 6.64
C LEU A 66 8.02 2.85 5.47
#